data_AF-A0A1B7K5X2-F1
#
_entry.id   AF-A0A1B7K5X2-F1
#
_cell.length_a   1.000
_cell.length_b   1.000
_cell.length_c   1.000
_cell.angle_alpha   90.00
_cell.angle_beta   90.00
_cell.angle_gamma   90.00
#
_symmetry.space_group_name_H-M   'P 1'
#
loop_
_entity.id
_entity.type
_entity.pdbx_description
1 polymer ?
#
loop_
_entity_poly.entity_id
_entity_poly.type
_entity_poly.pdbx_seq_one_letter_code
_entity_poly.pdbx_strand_id
1 'polypeptide(L)'
;MASISNDPSLMPRTQRDTSEKARDELNEIRESLKLKQGGWALFKVNRNVRRAVFLGMLLQAMQQFTGMNIIMYYAPRIFKMAGFTTTEQQMIATLVVGLTFMFATFIAVFTVDKAGRKPALKNGFSVMAVGTLVLGYCLMQFDNGTASNGLSWLSVGMTMMCIAGYAMSAAPVVWILCSEIQPLKCRDFGITCSTTTNWVSNMIIGATFLTLLDAIGAAGTFWLYTALNVDFIGVTFWLIPETKGVTLEHIERKLMKGEKLRDIGV
;
A
#
# COMPACT_ATOMS: atom_id res chain seq x y z
N MET A 1 50.45 1.10 40.12
CA MET A 1 49.18 1.74 40.54
C MET A 1 48.85 2.84 39.53
N ALA A 2 48.01 2.55 38.54
CA ALA A 2 47.50 3.54 37.60
C ALA A 2 45.97 3.55 37.70
N SER A 3 45.45 4.38 38.61
CA SER A 3 44.03 4.71 38.68
C SER A 3 43.75 5.76 37.60
N ILE A 4 43.51 5.31 36.37
CA ILE A 4 42.96 6.20 35.35
C ILE A 4 41.50 6.44 35.71
N SER A 5 41.25 7.67 36.15
CA SER A 5 39.97 8.22 36.54
C SER A 5 38.94 8.03 35.44
N ASN A 6 37.82 7.41 35.79
CA ASN A 6 36.63 7.26 34.96
C ASN A 6 35.79 8.55 34.99
N ASP A 7 36.44 9.72 34.85
CA ASP A 7 35.81 11.03 34.96
C ASP A 7 35.17 11.42 33.61
N PRO A 8 33.83 11.50 33.52
CA PRO A 8 33.13 11.86 32.29
C PRO A 8 33.51 13.25 31.75
N SER A 9 34.04 14.12 32.60
CA SER A 9 34.46 15.50 32.26
C SER A 9 35.75 15.59 31.43
N LEU A 10 36.39 14.46 31.11
CA LEU A 10 37.58 14.39 30.25
C LEU A 10 37.32 13.83 28.82
N MET A 11 36.11 13.35 28.52
CA MET A 11 35.80 12.80 27.20
C MET A 11 35.61 13.88 26.11
N PRO A 12 36.04 13.67 24.85
CA PRO A 12 35.81 14.60 23.74
C PRO A 12 34.32 14.94 23.56
N ARG A 13 33.99 16.21 23.26
CA ARG A 13 32.60 16.69 23.12
C ARG A 13 31.74 15.85 22.17
N THR A 14 32.31 15.38 21.06
CA THR A 14 31.64 14.47 20.10
C THR A 14 31.26 13.12 20.71
N GLN A 15 32.06 12.59 21.63
CA GLN A 15 31.82 11.31 22.29
C GLN A 15 30.85 11.46 23.49
N ARG A 16 30.83 12.64 24.12
CA ARG A 16 29.80 13.01 25.12
C ARG A 16 28.42 13.13 24.50
N ASP A 17 28.30 13.86 23.39
CA ASP A 17 27.03 13.99 22.65
C ASP A 17 26.48 12.61 22.22
N THR A 18 27.38 11.71 21.80
CA THR A 18 27.03 10.33 21.42
C THR A 18 26.58 9.50 22.63
N SER A 19 27.21 9.69 23.81
CA SER A 19 26.87 8.95 25.02
C SER A 19 25.64 9.48 25.76
N GLU A 20 25.37 10.79 25.69
CA GLU A 20 24.10 11.38 26.15
C GLU A 20 22.94 10.92 25.26
N LYS A 21 23.06 11.01 23.94
CA LYS A 21 22.04 10.47 23.01
C LYS A 21 21.81 8.98 23.20
N ALA A 22 22.88 8.20 23.35
CA ALA A 22 22.75 6.77 23.63
C ALA A 22 22.08 6.49 24.98
N ARG A 23 22.29 7.35 25.99
CA ARG A 23 21.61 7.27 27.29
C ARG A 23 20.15 7.65 27.21
N ASP A 24 19.81 8.66 26.41
CA ASP A 24 18.43 9.06 26.17
C ASP A 24 17.67 7.97 25.39
N GLU A 25 18.27 7.40 24.34
CA GLU A 25 17.74 6.22 23.64
C GLU A 25 17.58 5.02 24.58
N LEU A 26 18.57 4.72 25.43
CA LEU A 26 18.48 3.65 26.43
C LEU A 26 17.37 3.89 27.46
N ASN A 27 17.16 5.14 27.86
CA ASN A 27 16.11 5.53 28.79
C ASN A 27 14.73 5.43 28.14
N GLU A 28 14.56 5.85 26.88
CA GLU A 28 13.33 5.63 26.10
C GLU A 28 13.05 4.13 25.92
N ILE A 29 14.07 3.32 25.61
CA ILE A 29 13.94 1.86 25.53
C ILE A 29 13.49 1.30 26.89
N ARG A 30 14.09 1.70 28.00
CA ARG A 30 13.68 1.26 29.35
C ARG A 30 12.27 1.72 29.73
N GLU A 31 11.86 2.93 29.35
CA GLU A 31 10.49 3.41 29.56
C GLU A 31 9.48 2.64 28.70
N SER A 32 9.86 2.31 27.46
CA SER A 32 9.05 1.47 26.58
C SER A 32 8.84 0.08 27.18
N LEU A 33 9.85 -0.49 27.86
CA LEU A 33 9.80 -1.78 28.56
C LEU A 33 9.01 -1.75 29.89
N LYS A 34 8.94 -0.61 30.59
CA LYS A 34 8.24 -0.48 31.89
C LYS A 34 6.71 -0.43 31.76
N LEU A 35 6.17 -0.05 30.61
CA LEU A 35 4.73 -0.04 30.37
C LEU A 35 4.24 -1.45 29.99
N LYS A 36 3.82 -2.21 31.02
CA LYS A 36 3.33 -3.61 30.96
C LYS A 36 2.12 -3.88 30.03
N GLN A 37 1.51 -2.86 29.39
CA GLN A 37 0.34 -3.05 28.52
C GLN A 37 0.72 -2.85 27.05
N GLY A 38 1.12 -3.94 26.39
CA GLY A 38 1.32 -4.02 24.94
C GLY A 38 0.24 -4.85 24.23
N GLY A 39 0.10 -4.67 22.93
CA GLY A 39 -0.78 -5.48 22.08
C GLY A 39 -2.29 -5.30 22.33
N TRP A 40 -3.00 -6.42 22.50
CA TRP A 40 -4.47 -6.48 22.61
C TRP A 40 -5.04 -5.67 23.78
N ALA A 41 -4.33 -5.60 24.91
CA ALA A 41 -4.75 -4.83 26.07
C ALA A 41 -4.79 -3.32 25.74
N LEU A 42 -3.74 -2.81 25.08
CA LEU A 42 -3.64 -1.42 24.67
C LEU A 42 -4.68 -1.07 23.60
N PHE A 43 -4.94 -1.99 22.66
CA PHE A 43 -6.00 -1.86 21.66
C PHE A 43 -7.40 -1.74 22.30
N LYS A 44 -7.71 -2.55 23.31
CA LYS A 44 -9.00 -2.48 24.00
C LYS A 44 -9.21 -1.16 24.76
N VAL A 45 -8.15 -0.66 25.40
CA VAL A 45 -8.23 0.51 26.29
C VAL A 45 -8.19 1.82 25.50
N ASN A 46 -7.33 1.92 24.48
CA ASN A 46 -7.05 3.20 23.83
C ASN A 46 -7.78 3.37 22.48
N ARG A 47 -8.62 4.41 22.38
CA ARG A 47 -9.36 4.75 21.14
C ARG A 47 -8.43 5.17 20.00
N ASN A 48 -7.31 5.84 20.28
CA ASN A 48 -6.38 6.31 19.24
C ASN A 48 -5.61 5.15 18.62
N VAL A 49 -5.25 4.14 19.41
CA VAL A 49 -4.67 2.89 18.92
C VAL A 49 -5.63 2.18 17.96
N ARG A 50 -6.92 2.08 18.33
CA ARG A 50 -7.94 1.50 17.44
C ARG A 50 -8.03 2.26 16.10
N ARG A 51 -7.96 3.59 16.13
CA ARG A 51 -7.98 4.42 14.91
C ARG A 51 -6.82 4.08 13.97
N ALA A 52 -5.61 3.88 14.49
CA ALA A 52 -4.45 3.47 13.68
C ALA A 52 -4.57 2.04 13.15
N VAL A 53 -5.03 1.09 13.97
CA VAL A 53 -5.28 -0.30 13.53
C VAL A 53 -6.32 -0.34 12.41
N PHE A 54 -7.45 0.35 12.58
CA PHE A 54 -8.49 0.43 11.53
C PHE A 54 -7.99 1.14 10.28
N LEU A 55 -7.13 2.16 10.39
CA LEU A 55 -6.50 2.78 9.22
C LEU A 55 -5.63 1.76 8.47
N GLY A 56 -4.83 0.96 9.18
CA GLY A 56 -4.03 -0.11 8.57
C GLY A 56 -4.89 -1.18 7.87
N MET A 57 -5.98 -1.61 8.51
CA MET A 57 -6.94 -2.54 7.90
C MET A 57 -7.59 -1.95 6.64
N LEU A 58 -8.01 -0.68 6.70
CA LEU A 58 -8.59 0.02 5.56
C LEU A 58 -7.60 0.14 4.40
N LEU A 59 -6.34 0.51 4.66
CA LEU A 59 -5.30 0.59 3.64
C LEU A 59 -5.10 -0.75 2.92
N GLN A 60 -5.08 -1.85 3.68
CA GLN A 60 -4.94 -3.19 3.13
C GLN A 60 -6.16 -3.65 2.35
N ALA A 61 -7.37 -3.30 2.79
CA ALA A 61 -8.59 -3.53 2.02
C ALA A 61 -8.56 -2.72 0.72
N MET A 62 -8.25 -1.42 0.78
CA MET A 62 -8.13 -0.55 -0.40
C MET A 62 -7.16 -1.13 -1.43
N GLN A 63 -5.99 -1.60 -0.99
CA GLN A 63 -5.00 -2.24 -1.86
C GLN A 63 -5.61 -3.41 -2.66
N GLN A 64 -6.38 -4.27 -1.99
CA GLN A 64 -7.00 -5.44 -2.61
C GLN A 64 -8.13 -5.03 -3.56
N PHE A 65 -9.02 -4.15 -3.10
CA PHE A 65 -10.16 -3.66 -3.87
C PHE A 65 -9.80 -2.73 -5.04
N THR A 66 -8.52 -2.42 -5.26
CA THR A 66 -8.06 -1.83 -6.53
C THR A 66 -8.36 -2.71 -7.74
N GLY A 67 -8.55 -4.02 -7.53
CA GLY A 67 -8.73 -5.01 -8.59
C GLY A 67 -7.41 -5.53 -9.18
N MET A 68 -6.25 -5.14 -8.62
CA MET A 68 -4.98 -5.50 -9.23
C MET A 68 -4.67 -7.00 -9.19
N ASN A 69 -4.93 -7.66 -8.07
CA ASN A 69 -4.70 -9.10 -7.94
C ASN A 69 -5.53 -9.89 -8.96
N ILE A 70 -6.75 -9.44 -9.24
CA ILE A 70 -7.60 -10.02 -10.27
C ILE A 70 -7.02 -9.84 -11.66
N ILE A 71 -6.58 -8.61 -12.00
CA ILE A 71 -5.95 -8.35 -13.29
C ILE A 71 -4.73 -9.25 -13.47
N MET A 72 -3.94 -9.49 -12.41
CA MET A 72 -2.79 -10.39 -12.46
C MET A 72 -3.19 -11.87 -12.61
N TYR A 73 -4.17 -12.35 -11.83
CA TYR A 73 -4.61 -13.75 -11.87
C TYR A 73 -5.33 -14.11 -13.17
N TYR A 74 -6.09 -13.17 -13.71
CA TYR A 74 -6.94 -13.38 -14.88
C TYR A 74 -6.43 -12.65 -16.13
N ALA A 75 -5.18 -12.19 -16.15
CA ALA A 75 -4.56 -11.54 -17.32
C ALA A 75 -4.77 -12.34 -18.63
N PRO A 76 -4.53 -13.67 -18.68
CA PRO A 76 -4.77 -14.43 -19.92
C PRO A 76 -6.22 -14.36 -20.39
N ARG A 77 -7.18 -14.38 -19.45
CA ARG A 77 -8.61 -14.29 -19.75
C ARG A 77 -8.99 -12.90 -20.24
N ILE A 78 -8.43 -11.85 -19.64
CA ILE A 78 -8.62 -10.45 -20.07
C ILE A 78 -8.10 -10.27 -21.50
N PHE A 79 -6.91 -10.79 -21.80
CA PHE A 79 -6.36 -10.71 -23.16
C PHE A 79 -7.16 -11.54 -24.17
N LYS A 80 -7.70 -12.69 -23.75
CA LYS A 80 -8.66 -13.44 -24.57
C LYS A 80 -9.89 -12.61 -24.92
N MET A 81 -10.46 -11.89 -23.95
CA MET A 81 -11.61 -10.99 -24.17
C MET A 81 -11.21 -9.79 -25.05
N ALA A 82 -9.96 -9.34 -24.98
CA ALA A 82 -9.42 -8.29 -25.84
C ALA A 82 -8.96 -8.78 -27.23
N GLY A 83 -9.35 -9.99 -27.67
CA GLY A 83 -9.12 -10.48 -29.02
C GLY A 83 -7.84 -11.30 -29.25
N PHE A 84 -7.03 -11.55 -28.22
CA PHE A 84 -5.90 -12.49 -28.34
C PHE A 84 -6.41 -13.92 -28.25
N THR A 85 -6.75 -14.53 -29.39
CA THR A 85 -7.45 -15.83 -29.43
C THR A 85 -6.52 -17.03 -29.30
N THR A 86 -5.22 -16.89 -29.61
CA THR A 86 -4.26 -17.99 -29.49
C THR A 86 -3.66 -18.07 -28.08
N THR A 87 -3.51 -19.30 -27.58
CA THR A 87 -2.89 -19.56 -26.27
C THR A 87 -1.47 -19.01 -26.20
N GLU A 88 -0.72 -19.08 -27.31
CA GLU A 88 0.63 -18.54 -27.41
C GLU A 88 0.66 -17.03 -27.16
N GLN A 89 -0.21 -16.26 -27.82
CA GLN A 89 -0.30 -14.80 -27.61
C GLN A 89 -0.69 -14.45 -26.18
N GLN A 90 -1.64 -15.18 -25.59
CA GLN A 90 -2.06 -14.98 -24.20
C GLN A 90 -0.91 -15.25 -23.21
N MET A 91 -0.13 -16.31 -23.43
CA MET A 91 1.02 -16.65 -22.60
C MET A 91 2.15 -15.62 -22.74
N ILE A 92 2.47 -15.20 -23.98
CA ILE A 92 3.48 -14.16 -24.22
C ILE A 92 3.07 -12.84 -23.56
N ALA A 93 1.81 -12.43 -23.70
CA ALA A 93 1.31 -11.22 -23.05
C ALA A 93 1.39 -11.31 -21.52
N THR A 94 1.11 -12.48 -20.95
CA THR A 94 1.24 -12.72 -19.50
C THR A 94 2.70 -12.71 -19.04
N LEU A 95 3.64 -13.18 -19.86
CA LEU A 95 5.07 -13.06 -19.60
C LEU A 95 5.51 -11.58 -19.59
N VAL A 96 5.03 -10.79 -20.56
CA VAL A 96 5.28 -9.33 -20.63
C VAL A 96 4.69 -8.60 -19.42
N VAL A 97 3.52 -9.00 -18.94
CA VAL A 97 2.94 -8.51 -17.68
C VAL A 97 3.90 -8.72 -16.52
N GLY A 98 4.41 -9.96 -16.36
CA GLY A 98 5.31 -10.31 -15.26
C GLY A 98 6.62 -9.52 -15.29
N LEU A 99 7.23 -9.39 -16.49
CA LEU A 99 8.43 -8.57 -16.68
C LEU A 99 8.17 -7.10 -16.36
N THR A 100 7.03 -6.56 -16.81
CA THR A 100 6.64 -5.18 -16.52
C THR A 100 6.49 -4.96 -15.02
N PHE A 101 5.84 -5.88 -14.30
CA PHE A 101 5.72 -5.82 -12.84
C PHE A 101 7.11 -5.81 -12.18
N MET A 102 8.01 -6.68 -12.62
CA MET A 102 9.38 -6.77 -12.09
C MET A 102 10.16 -5.47 -12.31
N PHE A 103 10.20 -4.94 -13.54
CA PHE A 103 10.91 -3.69 -13.85
C PHE A 103 10.29 -2.48 -13.16
N ALA A 104 8.95 -2.39 -13.12
CA ALA A 104 8.26 -1.33 -12.40
C ALA A 104 8.60 -1.37 -10.90
N THR A 105 8.73 -2.56 -10.31
CA THR A 105 9.14 -2.72 -8.91
C THR A 105 10.56 -2.24 -8.68
N PHE A 106 11.52 -2.51 -9.57
CA PHE A 106 12.87 -1.94 -9.46
C PHE A 106 12.85 -0.42 -9.49
N ILE A 107 12.09 0.19 -10.39
CA ILE A 107 11.93 1.65 -10.45
C ILE A 107 11.27 2.19 -9.16
N ALA A 108 10.27 1.47 -8.64
CA ALA A 108 9.58 1.80 -7.40
C ALA A 108 10.54 1.92 -6.22
N VAL A 109 11.48 0.97 -6.08
CA VAL A 109 12.49 0.99 -5.00
C VAL A 109 13.27 2.30 -4.98
N PHE A 110 13.64 2.85 -6.13
CA PHE A 110 14.39 4.11 -6.20
C PHE A 110 13.52 5.37 -6.07
N THR A 111 12.21 5.24 -6.27
CA THR A 111 11.29 6.39 -6.45
C THR A 111 10.38 6.60 -5.24
N VAL A 112 9.92 5.52 -4.60
CA VAL A 112 8.97 5.56 -3.47
C VAL A 112 9.46 6.42 -2.32
N ASP A 113 10.73 6.26 -1.94
CA ASP A 113 11.32 7.02 -0.82
C ASP A 113 11.42 8.53 -1.13
N LYS A 114 11.48 8.89 -2.42
CA LYS A 114 11.55 10.29 -2.87
C LYS A 114 10.17 10.94 -2.98
N ALA A 115 9.14 10.22 -3.41
CA ALA A 115 7.81 10.78 -3.69
C ALA A 115 6.98 11.10 -2.43
N GLY A 116 7.22 10.39 -1.33
CA GLY A 116 6.33 10.43 -0.15
C GLY A 116 5.14 9.47 -0.30
N ARG A 117 4.56 9.08 0.83
CA ARG A 117 3.58 7.99 0.88
C ARG A 117 2.23 8.42 0.31
N LYS A 118 1.75 9.61 0.68
CA LYS A 118 0.43 10.11 0.28
C LYS A 118 0.38 10.50 -1.21
N PRO A 119 1.35 11.23 -1.79
CA PRO A 119 1.40 11.49 -3.23
C PRO A 119 1.54 10.20 -4.06
N ALA A 120 2.35 9.24 -3.60
CA ALA A 120 2.53 7.98 -4.31
C ALA A 120 1.21 7.21 -4.42
N LEU A 121 0.45 7.06 -3.32
CA LEU A 121 -0.87 6.42 -3.35
C LEU A 121 -1.86 7.15 -4.26
N LYS A 122 -1.91 8.49 -4.17
CA LYS A 122 -2.81 9.31 -4.99
C LYS A 122 -2.53 9.11 -6.48
N ASN A 123 -1.26 9.20 -6.88
CA ASN A 123 -0.86 9.02 -8.27
C ASN A 123 -1.12 7.59 -8.73
N GLY A 124 -0.83 6.61 -7.87
CA GLY A 124 -1.13 5.20 -8.08
C GLY A 124 -2.59 4.91 -8.40
N PHE A 125 -3.49 5.29 -7.49
CA PHE A 125 -4.93 5.12 -7.67
C PHE A 125 -5.45 5.90 -8.89
N SER A 126 -4.86 7.06 -9.21
CA SER A 126 -5.21 7.82 -10.42
C SER A 126 -4.84 7.06 -11.70
N VAL A 127 -3.63 6.51 -11.77
CA VAL A 127 -3.17 5.72 -12.92
C VAL A 127 -4.03 4.46 -13.08
N MET A 128 -4.34 3.77 -11.98
CA MET A 128 -5.22 2.59 -12.02
C MET A 128 -6.66 2.95 -12.40
N ALA A 129 -7.21 4.07 -11.91
CA ALA A 129 -8.54 4.53 -12.29
C ALA A 129 -8.62 4.79 -13.80
N VAL A 130 -7.66 5.53 -14.37
CA VAL A 130 -7.62 5.79 -15.83
C VAL A 130 -7.44 4.50 -16.61
N GLY A 131 -6.50 3.64 -16.20
CA GLY A 131 -6.23 2.40 -16.94
C GLY A 131 -7.40 1.42 -16.90
N THR A 132 -8.08 1.27 -15.76
CA THR A 132 -9.29 0.43 -15.65
C THR A 132 -10.49 1.02 -16.41
N LEU A 133 -10.62 2.35 -16.44
CA LEU A 133 -11.67 3.03 -17.19
C LEU A 133 -11.55 2.76 -18.70
N VAL A 134 -10.35 2.97 -19.24
CA VAL A 134 -10.07 2.75 -20.66
C VAL A 134 -10.13 1.26 -20.99
N LEU A 135 -9.63 0.38 -20.11
CA LEU A 135 -9.75 -1.07 -20.30
C LEU A 135 -11.21 -1.52 -20.36
N GLY A 136 -12.07 -1.03 -19.45
CA GLY A 136 -13.50 -1.30 -19.48
C GLY A 136 -14.17 -0.83 -20.78
N TYR A 137 -13.79 0.36 -21.26
CA TYR A 137 -14.25 0.86 -22.56
C TYR A 137 -13.80 -0.02 -23.72
N CYS A 138 -12.52 -0.43 -23.77
CA CYS A 138 -12.02 -1.32 -24.80
C CYS A 138 -12.81 -2.64 -24.83
N LEU A 139 -13.03 -3.25 -23.65
CA LEU A 139 -13.75 -4.52 -23.55
C LEU A 139 -15.23 -4.39 -23.98
N MET A 140 -15.89 -3.27 -23.66
CA MET A 140 -17.23 -2.97 -24.17
C MET A 140 -17.26 -2.92 -25.70
N GLN A 141 -16.25 -2.32 -26.33
CA GLN A 141 -16.16 -2.26 -27.79
C GLN A 141 -15.92 -3.64 -28.43
N PHE A 142 -15.21 -4.55 -27.75
CA PHE A 142 -15.09 -5.94 -28.16
C PHE A 142 -16.43 -6.66 -28.11
N ASP A 143 -17.19 -6.50 -27.02
CA ASP A 143 -18.52 -7.12 -26.86
C ASP A 143 -19.53 -6.61 -27.90
N ASN A 144 -19.44 -5.32 -28.29
CA ASN A 144 -20.26 -4.73 -29.33
C ASN A 144 -19.86 -5.13 -30.77
N GLY A 145 -18.87 -6.01 -30.94
CA GLY A 145 -18.42 -6.49 -32.26
C GLY A 145 -17.50 -5.55 -33.02
N THR A 146 -17.05 -4.45 -32.40
CA THR A 146 -16.10 -3.48 -33.00
C THR A 146 -14.63 -3.83 -32.70
N ALA A 147 -14.31 -5.12 -32.71
CA ALA A 147 -12.98 -5.63 -32.44
C ALA A 147 -11.96 -5.13 -33.48
N SER A 148 -10.86 -4.53 -33.02
CA SER A 148 -9.74 -4.14 -33.88
C SER A 148 -8.41 -4.42 -33.19
N ASN A 149 -7.37 -4.67 -33.99
CA ASN A 149 -6.02 -4.89 -33.46
C ASN A 149 -5.53 -3.70 -32.61
N GLY A 150 -5.93 -2.48 -32.95
CA GLY A 150 -5.60 -1.27 -32.17
C GLY A 150 -6.19 -1.32 -30.76
N LEU A 151 -7.44 -1.76 -30.63
CA LEU A 151 -8.11 -1.93 -29.32
C LEU A 151 -7.48 -3.05 -28.48
N SER A 152 -7.02 -4.13 -29.12
CA SER A 152 -6.31 -5.23 -28.43
C SER A 152 -5.02 -4.73 -27.78
N TRP A 153 -4.18 -4.03 -28.56
CA TRP A 153 -2.93 -3.47 -28.04
C TRP A 153 -3.16 -2.36 -27.02
N LEU A 154 -4.20 -1.54 -27.19
CA LEU A 154 -4.58 -0.55 -26.20
C LEU A 154 -4.99 -1.22 -24.88
N SER A 155 -5.76 -2.30 -24.92
CA SER A 155 -6.15 -3.07 -23.71
C SER A 155 -4.93 -3.62 -22.97
N VAL A 156 -3.96 -4.17 -23.70
CA VAL A 156 -2.68 -4.62 -23.13
C VAL A 156 -1.91 -3.44 -22.53
N GLY A 157 -1.78 -2.34 -23.26
CA GLY A 157 -1.07 -1.15 -22.80
C GLY A 157 -1.68 -0.55 -21.52
N MET A 158 -3.00 -0.47 -21.44
CA MET A 158 -3.71 0.00 -20.24
C MET A 158 -3.57 -0.96 -19.07
N THR A 159 -3.56 -2.28 -19.34
CA THR A 159 -3.26 -3.29 -18.32
C THR A 159 -1.84 -3.11 -17.77
N MET A 160 -0.85 -2.91 -18.64
CA MET A 160 0.54 -2.65 -18.23
C MET A 160 0.65 -1.37 -17.40
N MET A 161 -0.05 -0.32 -17.81
CA MET A 161 -0.08 0.96 -17.10
C MET A 161 -0.68 0.81 -15.69
N CYS A 162 -1.76 0.05 -15.52
CA CYS A 162 -2.33 -0.26 -14.21
C CYS A 162 -1.31 -0.99 -13.32
N ILE A 163 -0.64 -1.99 -13.89
CA ILE A 163 0.34 -2.82 -13.18
C ILE A 163 1.55 -1.99 -12.73
N ALA A 164 2.09 -1.16 -13.62
CA ALA A 164 3.17 -0.25 -13.28
C ALA A 164 2.72 0.75 -12.20
N GLY A 165 1.54 1.33 -12.35
CA GLY A 165 0.94 2.23 -11.37
C GLY A 165 0.85 1.60 -9.99
N TYR A 166 0.30 0.38 -9.89
CA TYR A 166 0.19 -0.37 -8.64
C TYR A 166 1.55 -0.70 -8.02
N ALA A 167 2.46 -1.26 -8.82
CA ALA A 167 3.80 -1.66 -8.38
C ALA A 167 4.61 -0.47 -7.83
N MET A 168 4.44 0.71 -8.40
CA MET A 168 5.12 1.94 -7.97
C MET A 168 4.45 2.66 -6.79
N SER A 169 3.28 2.21 -6.34
CA SER A 169 2.48 2.91 -5.33
C SER A 169 1.90 1.98 -4.28
N ALA A 170 0.66 1.52 -4.47
CA ALA A 170 -0.11 0.77 -3.49
C ALA A 170 0.59 -0.52 -3.05
N ALA A 171 1.36 -1.18 -3.93
CA ALA A 171 2.11 -2.39 -3.59
C ALA A 171 3.08 -2.13 -2.42
N PRO A 172 4.13 -1.30 -2.53
CA PRO A 172 5.05 -1.06 -1.41
C PRO A 172 4.49 -0.09 -0.35
N VAL A 173 3.79 0.96 -0.77
CA VAL A 173 3.46 2.09 0.13
C VAL A 173 2.44 1.69 1.20
N VAL A 174 1.50 0.81 0.89
CA VAL A 174 0.50 0.36 1.88
C VAL A 174 1.17 -0.41 3.01
N TRP A 175 2.13 -1.29 2.71
CA TRP A 175 2.87 -2.05 3.73
C TRP A 175 3.74 -1.12 4.59
N ILE A 176 4.40 -0.14 3.97
CA ILE A 176 5.20 0.87 4.66
C ILE A 176 4.32 1.72 5.59
N LEU A 177 3.21 2.25 5.10
CA LEU A 177 2.28 3.02 5.93
C LEU A 177 1.74 2.19 7.10
N CYS A 178 1.42 0.92 6.87
CA CYS A 178 0.96 0.03 7.93
C CYS A 178 2.03 -0.21 9.00
N SER A 179 3.32 -0.18 8.70
CA SER A 179 4.36 -0.29 9.75
C SER A 179 4.64 1.04 10.43
N GLU A 180 4.46 2.17 9.74
CA GLU A 180 4.73 3.52 10.23
C GLU A 180 3.65 4.07 11.16
N ILE A 181 2.35 3.84 10.86
CA ILE A 181 1.23 4.39 11.64
C ILE A 181 0.93 3.60 12.91
N GLN A 182 1.42 2.36 13.02
CA GLN A 182 1.07 1.48 14.15
C GLN A 182 1.94 1.82 15.37
N PRO A 183 1.33 2.07 16.54
CA PRO A 183 2.06 2.38 17.77
C PRO A 183 3.03 1.26 18.13
N LEU A 184 4.23 1.60 18.60
CA LEU A 184 5.33 0.66 18.85
C LEU A 184 4.89 -0.52 19.72
N LYS A 185 4.12 -0.26 20.78
CA LYS A 185 3.69 -1.29 21.76
C LYS A 185 2.59 -2.23 21.28
N CYS A 186 1.89 -1.89 20.20
CA CYS A 186 0.86 -2.75 19.61
C CYS A 186 1.08 -2.97 18.11
N ARG A 187 2.30 -2.72 17.63
CA ARG A 187 2.65 -2.77 16.22
C ARG A 187 2.41 -4.16 15.65
N ASP A 188 2.91 -5.20 16.32
CA ASP A 188 2.75 -6.58 15.86
C ASP A 188 1.27 -6.95 15.73
N PHE A 189 0.46 -6.61 16.73
CA PHE A 189 -0.99 -6.83 16.70
C PHE A 189 -1.67 -6.08 15.54
N GLY A 190 -1.33 -4.81 15.35
CA GLY A 190 -1.85 -3.98 14.25
C GLY A 190 -1.46 -4.52 12.88
N ILE A 191 -0.20 -4.93 12.71
CA ILE A 191 0.30 -5.57 11.49
C ILE A 191 -0.43 -6.89 11.23
N THR A 192 -0.64 -7.73 12.25
CA THR A 192 -1.42 -8.97 12.12
C THR A 192 -2.83 -8.67 11.64
N CYS A 193 -3.55 -7.74 12.28
CA CYS A 193 -4.91 -7.38 11.87
C CYS A 193 -4.97 -6.86 10.42
N SER A 194 -4.02 -6.00 10.05
CA SER A 194 -3.93 -5.46 8.70
C SER A 194 -3.63 -6.55 7.67
N THR A 195 -2.69 -7.45 7.97
CA THR A 195 -2.32 -8.58 7.11
C THR A 195 -3.47 -9.57 6.96
N THR A 196 -4.16 -9.91 8.05
CA THR A 196 -5.37 -10.74 7.99
C THR A 196 -6.43 -10.09 7.10
N THR A 197 -6.64 -8.78 7.23
CA THR A 197 -7.59 -8.04 6.39
C THR A 197 -7.18 -8.09 4.91
N ASN A 198 -5.88 -8.01 4.62
CA ASN A 198 -5.35 -8.15 3.26
C ASN A 198 -5.75 -9.51 2.66
N TRP A 199 -5.44 -10.61 3.33
CA TRP A 199 -5.74 -11.95 2.84
C TRP A 199 -7.24 -12.25 2.76
N VAL A 200 -8.03 -11.77 3.72
CA VAL A 200 -9.50 -11.89 3.69
C VAL A 200 -10.08 -11.12 2.51
N SER A 201 -9.64 -9.89 2.28
CA SER A 201 -10.09 -9.08 1.15
C SER A 201 -9.68 -9.71 -0.19
N ASN A 202 -8.45 -10.25 -0.27
CA ASN A 202 -8.00 -11.00 -1.44
C ASN A 202 -8.88 -12.23 -1.72
N MET A 203 -9.25 -12.99 -0.68
CA MET A 203 -10.15 -14.14 -0.81
C MET A 203 -11.54 -13.71 -1.32
N ILE A 204 -12.10 -12.64 -0.75
CA ILE A 204 -13.41 -12.11 -1.17
C ILE A 204 -13.37 -11.75 -2.66
N ILE A 205 -12.37 -11.01 -3.08
CA ILE A 205 -12.25 -10.55 -4.47
C ILE A 205 -12.02 -11.73 -5.41
N GLY A 206 -11.13 -12.67 -5.06
CA GLY A 206 -10.89 -13.88 -5.83
C GLY A 206 -12.15 -14.73 -6.02
N ALA A 207 -12.97 -14.88 -4.97
CA ALA A 207 -14.20 -15.64 -5.02
C ALA A 207 -15.33 -14.93 -5.78
N THR A 208 -15.39 -13.60 -5.72
CA THR A 208 -16.50 -12.82 -6.31
C THR A 208 -16.25 -12.35 -7.74
N PHE A 209 -14.99 -12.30 -8.19
CA PHE A 209 -14.66 -11.72 -9.50
C PHE A 209 -15.35 -12.40 -10.69
N LEU A 210 -15.31 -13.73 -10.78
CA LEU A 210 -15.95 -14.44 -11.89
C LEU A 210 -17.46 -14.24 -11.89
N THR A 211 -18.08 -14.30 -10.71
CA THR A 211 -19.51 -14.00 -10.55
C THR A 211 -19.86 -12.58 -10.98
N LEU A 212 -19.00 -11.60 -10.67
CA LEU A 212 -19.16 -10.22 -11.10
C LEU A 212 -19.03 -10.09 -12.61
N LEU A 213 -18.02 -10.74 -13.20
CA LEU A 213 -17.80 -10.78 -14.64
C LEU A 213 -19.01 -11.34 -15.39
N ASP A 214 -19.61 -12.43 -14.88
CA ASP A 214 -20.78 -13.06 -15.48
C ASP A 214 -22.07 -12.23 -15.28
N ALA A 215 -22.19 -11.52 -14.16
CA ALA A 215 -23.40 -10.77 -13.81
C ALA A 215 -23.50 -9.40 -14.49
N ILE A 216 -22.41 -8.62 -14.52
CA ILE A 216 -22.39 -7.24 -15.04
C ILE A 216 -21.47 -7.06 -16.25
N GLY A 217 -20.87 -8.14 -16.75
CA GLY A 217 -19.95 -8.12 -17.88
C GLY A 217 -18.56 -7.61 -17.53
N ALA A 218 -17.63 -7.74 -18.49
CA ALA A 218 -16.26 -7.30 -18.32
C ALA A 218 -16.15 -5.78 -18.15
N ALA A 219 -16.82 -5.02 -19.03
CA ALA A 219 -16.82 -3.56 -18.97
C ALA A 219 -17.36 -3.02 -17.63
N GLY A 220 -18.52 -3.54 -17.18
CA GLY A 220 -19.12 -3.16 -15.89
C GLY A 220 -18.21 -3.47 -14.71
N THR A 221 -17.56 -4.63 -14.73
CA THR A 221 -16.61 -5.04 -13.69
C THR A 221 -15.42 -4.08 -13.57
N PHE A 222 -14.81 -3.69 -14.70
CA PHE A 222 -13.68 -2.77 -14.68
C PHE A 222 -14.08 -1.33 -14.30
N TRP A 223 -15.27 -0.88 -14.70
CA TRP A 223 -15.80 0.41 -14.26
C TRP A 223 -16.15 0.46 -12.77
N LEU A 224 -16.58 -0.66 -12.18
CA LEU A 224 -16.70 -0.77 -10.72
C LEU A 224 -15.34 -0.54 -10.05
N TYR A 225 -14.28 -1.19 -10.54
CA TYR A 225 -12.93 -0.96 -10.03
C TYR A 225 -12.45 0.46 -10.28
N THR A 226 -12.82 1.09 -11.39
CA THR A 226 -12.55 2.51 -11.63
C THR A 226 -13.19 3.38 -10.54
N ALA A 227 -14.48 3.18 -10.25
CA ALA A 227 -15.19 3.94 -9.21
C ALA A 227 -14.53 3.76 -7.84
N LEU A 228 -14.17 2.52 -7.48
CA LEU A 228 -13.44 2.23 -6.24
C LEU A 228 -12.09 2.94 -6.18
N ASN A 229 -11.31 2.92 -7.27
CA ASN A 229 -10.03 3.63 -7.32
C ASN A 229 -10.21 5.15 -7.18
N VAL A 230 -11.26 5.74 -7.77
CA VAL A 230 -11.60 7.16 -7.57
C VAL A 230 -11.97 7.46 -6.12
N ASP A 231 -12.76 6.62 -5.48
CA ASP A 231 -13.09 6.74 -4.06
C ASP A 231 -11.83 6.64 -3.19
N PHE A 232 -10.91 5.75 -3.53
CA PHE A 232 -9.63 5.58 -2.82
C PHE A 232 -8.73 6.81 -2.95
N ILE A 233 -8.76 7.54 -4.06
CA ILE A 233 -8.11 8.85 -4.19
C ILE A 233 -8.68 9.82 -3.17
N GLY A 234 -10.01 9.87 -3.03
CA GLY A 234 -10.72 10.68 -2.03
C GLY A 234 -10.31 10.29 -0.60
N VAL A 235 -10.40 9.02 -0.25
CA VAL A 235 -10.00 8.50 1.07
C VAL A 235 -8.53 8.83 1.37
N THR A 236 -7.65 8.68 0.37
CA THR A 236 -6.22 9.02 0.50
C THR A 236 -6.00 10.49 0.81
N PHE A 237 -6.73 11.38 0.15
CA PHE A 237 -6.63 12.81 0.42
C PHE A 237 -7.10 13.17 1.84
N TRP A 238 -8.22 12.60 2.30
CA TRP A 238 -8.88 13.01 3.54
C TRP A 238 -8.35 12.32 4.80
N LEU A 239 -7.93 11.06 4.72
CA LEU A 239 -7.68 10.22 5.89
C LEU A 239 -6.20 9.81 6.06
N ILE A 240 -5.46 9.64 4.96
CA ILE A 240 -4.08 9.13 5.00
C ILE A 240 -3.09 10.27 5.31
N PRO A 241 -2.22 10.12 6.33
CA PRO A 241 -1.15 11.08 6.62
C PRO A 241 0.03 10.92 5.67
N GLU A 242 0.83 11.98 5.52
CA GLU A 242 2.16 11.88 4.94
C GLU A 242 3.19 11.60 6.05
N THR A 243 3.81 10.43 6.01
CA THR A 243 4.74 9.94 7.04
C THR A 243 6.21 10.11 6.65
N LYS A 244 6.50 10.61 5.43
CA LYS A 244 7.87 10.77 4.94
C LYS A 244 8.71 11.65 5.87
N GLY A 245 9.83 11.10 6.32
CA GLY A 245 10.85 11.81 7.09
C GLY A 245 10.44 12.13 8.53
N VAL A 246 9.37 11.52 9.03
CA VAL A 246 8.89 11.67 10.40
C VAL A 246 9.25 10.42 11.21
N THR A 247 9.74 10.61 12.42
CA THR A 247 10.06 9.47 13.31
C THR A 247 8.79 8.78 13.81
N LEU A 248 8.88 7.47 14.07
CA LEU A 248 7.75 6.65 14.49
C LEU A 248 7.21 7.13 15.85
N GLU A 249 8.11 7.56 16.73
CA GLU A 249 7.82 8.11 18.05
C GLU A 249 7.03 9.41 17.96
N HIS A 250 7.30 10.25 16.96
CA HIS A 250 6.57 11.50 16.74
C HIS A 250 5.17 11.24 16.22
N ILE A 251 5.02 10.32 15.25
CA ILE A 251 3.71 9.87 14.75
C ILE A 251 2.88 9.29 15.90
N GLU A 252 3.46 8.40 16.70
CA GLU A 252 2.80 7.81 17.87
C GLU A 252 2.41 8.87 18.89
N ARG A 253 3.28 9.83 19.19
CA ARG A 253 2.99 10.92 20.14
C ARG A 253 1.80 11.76 19.68
N LYS A 254 1.74 12.16 18.41
CA LYS A 254 0.60 12.90 17.84
C LYS A 254 -0.69 12.06 17.85
N LEU A 255 -0.59 10.79 17.47
CA LEU A 255 -1.71 9.86 17.51
C LEU A 255 -2.26 9.72 18.94
N MET A 256 -1.40 9.56 19.94
CA MET A 256 -1.78 9.40 21.35
C MET A 256 -2.38 10.68 21.94
N LYS A 257 -1.96 11.86 21.47
CA LYS A 257 -2.60 13.15 21.77
C LYS A 257 -4.02 13.30 21.17
N GLY A 258 -4.42 12.40 20.27
CA GLY A 258 -5.75 12.38 19.68
C GLY A 258 -5.88 13.21 18.40
N GLU A 259 -4.76 13.62 17.79
CA GLU A 259 -4.78 14.35 16.52
C GLU A 259 -5.53 13.57 15.42
N LYS A 260 -5.99 14.28 14.38
CA LYS A 260 -6.66 13.64 13.25
C LYS A 260 -5.64 12.77 12.52
N LEU A 261 -6.08 11.62 12.00
CA LEU A 261 -5.18 10.65 11.37
C LEU A 261 -4.39 11.22 10.20
N ARG A 262 -4.98 12.17 9.46
CA ARG A 262 -4.30 12.86 8.36
C ARG A 262 -3.20 13.85 8.82
N ASP A 263 -3.25 14.31 10.07
CA ASP A 263 -2.41 15.37 10.62
C ASP A 263 -1.28 14.82 11.53
N ILE A 264 -1.27 13.49 11.78
CA ILE A 264 -0.20 12.83 12.56
C ILE A 264 1.16 12.83 11.84
N GLY A 265 1.13 13.06 10.53
CA GLY A 265 2.31 13.22 9.68
C GLY A 265 2.80 14.66 9.56
N VAL A 266 3.37 14.97 8.40
CA VAL A 266 3.72 16.32 7.89
C VAL A 266 2.79 16.79 6.79
#